data_AF-A0A3G2K835-F1
#
_entry.id   AF-A0A3G2K835-F1
#
_cell.length_a   1.000
_cell.length_b   1.000
_cell.length_c   1.000
_cell.angle_alpha   90.00
_cell.angle_beta   90.00
_cell.angle_gamma   90.00
#
_symmetry.space_group_name_H-M   'P 1'
#
loop_
_entity.id
_entity.type
_entity.pdbx_description
1 polymer ?
#
loop_
_entity_poly.entity_id
_entity_poly.type
_entity_poly.pdbx_seq_one_letter_code
_entity_poly.pdbx_strand_id
1 'polypeptide(L)'
;KALERYASNICFTTLGTEFGQKEKLTGRIKSILNAYPSEKEMLKELLQNADDAKATEVCFVFDSRQHPVDRIFDEKWAPLQGPALCVYNNQPFTEDDIRGIQNLGKGTKEGNPCKTGQYGIGFNSVYHITDCPSFISGNDILCIFDPHARYAPGATSISPGRMFRDLDSDFRTQFSDVLDLYLGAHFKLDNCTMFRFPLRNGEMAKVSEI
;
A
#
# COMPACT_ATOMS: atom_id res chain seq x y z
N LYS A 1 -11.05 22.61 -52.47
CA LYS A 1 -9.93 23.45 -51.97
C LYS A 1 -10.36 24.71 -51.17
N ALA A 2 -11.52 24.70 -50.48
CA ALA A 2 -11.88 25.75 -49.50
C ALA A 2 -12.32 25.19 -48.13
N LEU A 3 -12.59 23.89 -48.03
CA LEU A 3 -12.96 23.21 -46.77
C LEU A 3 -11.76 22.63 -46.00
N GLU A 4 -10.68 22.23 -46.67
CA GLU A 4 -9.45 21.76 -46.01
C GLU A 4 -8.65 22.87 -45.31
N ARG A 5 -8.88 24.15 -45.68
CA ARG A 5 -8.27 25.32 -45.01
C ARG A 5 -9.05 25.81 -43.78
N TYR A 6 -10.28 25.33 -43.57
CA TYR A 6 -11.05 25.66 -42.36
C TYR A 6 -10.78 24.67 -41.21
N ALA A 7 -10.47 23.41 -41.54
CA ALA A 7 -10.15 22.38 -40.56
C ALA A 7 -8.72 22.46 -39.98
N SER A 8 -7.82 23.25 -40.60
CA SER A 8 -6.41 23.34 -40.22
C SER A 8 -6.07 24.49 -39.27
N ASN A 9 -7.04 25.35 -38.92
CA ASN A 9 -6.84 26.50 -38.02
C ASN A 9 -7.63 26.45 -36.72
N ILE A 10 -8.37 25.38 -36.44
CA ILE A 10 -8.95 25.15 -35.11
C ILE A 10 -7.98 24.24 -34.38
N CYS A 11 -6.86 24.85 -33.96
CA CYS A 11 -6.19 24.38 -32.76
C CYS A 11 -7.28 24.38 -31.68
N PHE A 12 -7.78 23.20 -31.31
CA PHE A 12 -8.42 23.02 -30.02
C PHE A 12 -7.32 23.24 -28.98
N THR A 13 -6.91 24.50 -28.80
CA THR A 13 -6.54 24.97 -27.48
C THR A 13 -7.76 24.65 -26.64
N THR A 14 -7.59 23.75 -25.69
CA THR A 14 -8.64 23.27 -24.80
C THR A 14 -9.45 24.48 -24.33
N LEU A 15 -10.71 24.59 -24.79
CA LEU A 15 -11.62 25.65 -24.40
C LEU A 15 -12.00 25.37 -22.93
N GLY A 16 -11.23 25.96 -22.01
CA GLY A 16 -11.40 25.83 -20.58
C GLY A 16 -10.16 25.28 -19.86
N THR A 17 -9.97 25.74 -18.62
CA THR A 17 -9.01 25.18 -17.66
C THR A 17 -9.68 24.07 -16.84
N GLU A 18 -8.89 23.18 -16.24
CA GLU A 18 -9.43 22.15 -15.34
C GLU A 18 -10.32 22.77 -14.26
N PHE A 19 -11.54 22.25 -14.11
CA PHE A 19 -12.50 22.66 -13.08
C PHE A 19 -13.20 21.43 -12.50
N GLY A 20 -13.26 21.33 -11.17
CA GLY A 20 -13.87 20.21 -10.47
C GLY A 20 -13.39 20.11 -9.03
N GLN A 21 -14.17 19.43 -8.19
CA GLN A 21 -13.79 19.15 -6.81
C GLN A 21 -12.70 18.07 -6.80
N LYS A 22 -11.64 18.29 -6.01
CA LYS A 22 -10.56 17.33 -5.79
C LYS A 22 -10.50 17.04 -4.29
N GLU A 23 -10.43 15.76 -3.90
CA GLU A 23 -10.26 15.32 -2.52
C GLU A 23 -8.84 14.75 -2.36
N LYS A 24 -8.13 15.15 -1.31
CA LYS A 24 -6.83 14.55 -0.98
C LYS A 24 -7.03 13.15 -0.41
N LEU A 25 -6.19 12.20 -0.84
CA LEU A 25 -6.22 10.83 -0.32
C LEU A 25 -6.05 10.78 1.21
N THR A 26 -5.11 11.56 1.75
CA THR A 26 -4.86 11.66 3.19
C THR A 26 -6.10 12.10 3.97
N GLY A 27 -6.83 13.10 3.47
CA GLY A 27 -8.09 13.57 4.07
C GLY A 27 -9.20 12.53 4.04
N ARG A 28 -9.27 11.72 2.98
CA ARG A 28 -10.23 10.62 2.89
C ARG A 28 -9.89 9.48 3.86
N ILE A 29 -8.61 9.10 3.97
CA ILE A 29 -8.15 8.10 4.95
C ILE A 29 -8.47 8.58 6.37
N LYS A 30 -8.14 9.84 6.71
CA LYS A 30 -8.47 10.44 8.00
C LYS A 30 -9.97 10.38 8.33
N SER A 31 -10.82 10.66 7.34
CA SER A 31 -12.27 10.55 7.50
C SER A 31 -12.71 9.11 7.79
N ILE A 32 -12.09 8.12 7.15
CA ILE A 32 -12.33 6.70 7.43
C ILE A 32 -11.87 6.34 8.85
N LEU A 33 -10.67 6.75 9.26
CA LEU A 33 -10.17 6.47 10.61
C LEU A 33 -11.07 7.04 11.72
N ASN A 34 -11.62 8.24 11.50
CA ASN A 34 -12.57 8.85 12.43
C ASN A 34 -13.89 8.07 12.53
N ALA A 35 -14.33 7.44 11.44
CA ALA A 35 -15.53 6.60 11.43
C ALA A 35 -15.29 5.22 12.08
N TYR A 36 -14.05 4.74 12.06
CA TYR A 36 -13.64 3.44 12.60
C TYR A 36 -12.54 3.58 13.66
N PRO A 37 -12.86 4.08 14.87
CA PRO A 37 -11.85 4.47 15.87
C PRO A 37 -11.17 3.30 16.59
N SER A 38 -11.45 2.04 16.22
CA SER A 38 -11.04 0.87 16.99
C SER A 38 -9.90 0.10 16.30
N GLU A 39 -8.74 0.04 16.95
CA GLU A 39 -7.60 -0.80 16.56
C GLU A 39 -7.94 -2.30 16.54
N LYS A 40 -8.94 -2.74 17.32
CA LYS A 40 -9.40 -4.13 17.32
C LYS A 40 -10.04 -4.52 15.99
N GLU A 41 -10.62 -3.56 15.28
CA GLU A 41 -11.19 -3.82 13.96
C GLU A 41 -10.07 -4.08 12.95
N MET A 42 -8.92 -3.41 13.06
CA MET A 42 -7.77 -3.65 12.18
C MET A 42 -7.29 -5.11 12.19
N LEU A 43 -7.15 -5.72 13.38
CA LEU A 43 -6.75 -7.13 13.47
C LEU A 43 -7.81 -8.07 12.87
N LYS A 44 -9.09 -7.76 13.05
CA LYS A 44 -10.19 -8.54 12.45
C LYS A 44 -10.19 -8.43 10.93
N GLU A 45 -9.96 -7.25 10.38
CA GLU A 45 -9.90 -7.02 8.93
C GLU A 45 -8.72 -7.76 8.31
N LEU A 46 -7.54 -7.75 8.96
CA LEU A 46 -6.39 -8.54 8.49
C LEU A 46 -6.65 -10.05 8.56
N LEU A 47 -7.34 -10.51 9.60
CA LEU A 47 -7.73 -11.91 9.71
C LEU A 47 -8.77 -12.29 8.65
N GLN A 48 -9.75 -11.43 8.38
CA GLN A 48 -10.74 -11.62 7.31
C GLN A 48 -10.07 -11.67 5.94
N ASN A 49 -9.10 -10.79 5.67
CA ASN A 49 -8.33 -10.82 4.42
C ASN A 49 -7.64 -12.18 4.22
N ALA A 50 -7.08 -12.74 5.30
CA ALA A 50 -6.45 -14.05 5.26
C ALA A 50 -7.48 -15.18 5.07
N ASP A 51 -8.63 -15.11 5.74
CA ASP A 51 -9.73 -16.09 5.59
C ASP A 51 -10.31 -16.08 4.16
N ASP A 52 -10.53 -14.90 3.57
CA ASP A 52 -11.00 -14.74 2.20
C ASP A 52 -9.98 -15.24 1.15
N ALA A 53 -8.69 -15.16 1.49
CA ALA A 53 -7.60 -15.77 0.73
C ALA A 53 -7.50 -17.29 0.98
N LYS A 54 -8.29 -17.85 1.89
CA LYS A 54 -8.26 -19.25 2.34
C LYS A 54 -6.92 -19.66 2.97
N ALA A 55 -6.32 -18.73 3.73
CA ALA A 55 -5.14 -19.00 4.52
C ALA A 55 -5.48 -19.98 5.64
N THR A 56 -4.58 -20.92 5.89
CA THR A 56 -4.70 -21.85 7.03
C THR A 56 -3.87 -21.39 8.23
N GLU A 57 -2.98 -20.43 8.03
CA GLU A 57 -2.10 -19.88 9.05
C GLU A 57 -1.99 -18.37 8.90
N VAL A 58 -2.11 -17.67 10.04
CA VAL A 58 -1.90 -16.23 10.16
C VAL A 58 -1.07 -15.96 11.41
N CYS A 59 0.01 -15.21 11.27
CA CYS A 59 0.90 -14.88 12.37
C CYS A 59 1.06 -13.36 12.49
N PHE A 60 0.75 -12.83 13.68
CA PHE A 60 1.00 -11.44 14.04
C PHE A 60 2.32 -11.36 14.81
N VAL A 61 3.27 -10.61 14.27
CA VAL A 61 4.63 -10.51 14.82
C VAL A 61 4.95 -9.05 15.09
N PHE A 62 5.24 -8.72 16.35
CA PHE A 62 5.81 -7.43 16.70
C PHE A 62 7.33 -7.49 16.49
N ASP A 63 7.82 -6.86 15.44
CA ASP A 63 9.26 -6.71 15.19
C ASP A 63 9.75 -5.42 15.87
N SER A 64 10.44 -5.57 17.00
CA SER A 64 11.00 -4.44 17.76
C SER A 64 12.37 -3.97 17.25
N ARG A 65 12.92 -4.63 16.22
CA ARG A 65 14.27 -4.37 15.73
C ARG A 65 14.33 -3.04 14.97
N GLN A 66 15.49 -2.41 15.06
CA GLN A 66 15.90 -1.33 14.17
C GLN A 66 16.82 -1.94 13.11
N HIS A 67 16.47 -1.76 11.84
CA HIS A 67 17.21 -2.32 10.72
C HIS A 67 18.23 -1.31 10.15
N PRO A 68 19.29 -1.78 9.48
CA PRO A 68 20.26 -0.93 8.77
C PRO A 68 19.61 -0.07 7.68
N VAL A 69 20.31 0.98 7.25
CA VAL A 69 19.84 1.98 6.28
C VAL A 69 20.79 2.13 5.08
N ASP A 70 21.71 1.19 4.89
CA ASP A 70 22.78 1.30 3.89
C ASP A 70 22.28 0.94 2.48
N ARG A 71 21.38 -0.04 2.39
CA ARG A 71 20.82 -0.61 1.15
C ARG A 71 19.31 -0.44 1.10
N ILE A 72 18.89 0.83 1.07
CA ILE A 72 17.49 1.25 1.01
C ILE A 72 17.18 2.02 -0.28
N PHE A 73 15.89 2.27 -0.57
CA PHE A 73 15.47 2.97 -1.80
C PHE A 73 15.98 4.41 -1.88
N ASP A 74 15.90 5.14 -0.77
CA ASP A 74 16.21 6.56 -0.63
C ASP A 74 16.37 6.86 0.86
N GLU A 75 17.12 7.90 1.24
CA GLU A 75 17.28 8.33 2.64
C GLU A 75 15.94 8.58 3.32
N LYS A 76 14.92 9.01 2.57
CA LYS A 76 13.56 9.18 3.08
C LYS A 76 12.95 7.89 3.62
N TRP A 77 13.40 6.72 3.17
CA TRP A 77 12.93 5.42 3.65
C TRP A 77 13.45 5.06 5.05
N ALA A 78 14.54 5.69 5.52
CA ALA A 78 15.18 5.35 6.79
C ALA A 78 14.23 5.29 8.01
N PRO A 79 13.23 6.18 8.17
CA PRO A 79 12.27 6.10 9.28
C PRO A 79 11.41 4.82 9.27
N LEU A 80 11.25 4.16 8.12
CA LEU A 80 10.45 2.93 7.98
C LEU A 80 11.24 1.65 8.34
N GLN A 81 12.56 1.76 8.55
CA GLN A 81 13.44 0.67 9.00
C GLN A 81 13.30 0.34 10.50
N GLY A 82 12.45 1.06 11.23
CA GLY A 82 12.27 0.87 12.68
C GLY A 82 11.27 -0.24 13.07
N PRO A 83 10.82 -0.24 14.33
CA PRO A 83 9.85 -1.20 14.83
C PRO A 83 8.56 -1.25 14.01
N ALA A 84 8.03 -2.45 13.80
CA ALA A 84 6.86 -2.68 12.95
C ALA A 84 5.97 -3.80 13.47
N LEU A 85 4.69 -3.73 13.14
CA LEU A 85 3.80 -4.89 13.18
C LEU A 85 3.89 -5.61 11.83
N CYS A 86 4.36 -6.85 11.84
CA CYS A 86 4.39 -7.72 10.67
C CYS A 86 3.23 -8.73 10.76
N VAL A 87 2.55 -8.97 9.64
CA VAL A 87 1.44 -9.92 9.59
C VAL A 87 1.66 -10.87 8.42
N TYR A 88 1.91 -12.13 8.76
CA TYR A 88 2.12 -13.20 7.81
C TYR A 88 0.81 -13.96 7.58
N ASN A 89 0.53 -14.32 6.34
CA ASN A 89 -0.41 -15.38 5.99
C ASN A 89 0.17 -16.27 4.88
N ASN A 90 -0.13 -17.55 4.93
CA ASN A 90 0.42 -18.56 4.02
C ASN A 90 -0.31 -18.65 2.66
N GLN A 91 -0.84 -17.52 2.17
CA GLN A 91 -1.45 -17.41 0.84
C GLN A 91 -0.93 -16.16 0.14
N PRO A 92 -0.48 -16.27 -1.13
CA PRO A 92 -0.06 -15.10 -1.90
C PRO A 92 -1.30 -14.33 -2.41
N PHE A 93 -1.12 -13.04 -2.63
CA PHE A 93 -2.12 -12.22 -3.33
C PHE A 93 -2.25 -12.64 -4.80
N THR A 94 -3.50 -12.72 -5.28
CA THR A 94 -3.79 -12.80 -6.71
C THR A 94 -3.80 -11.40 -7.35
N GLU A 95 -3.75 -11.32 -8.68
CA GLU A 95 -3.88 -10.04 -9.40
C GLU A 95 -5.19 -9.31 -9.08
N ASP A 96 -6.27 -10.04 -8.82
CA ASP A 96 -7.55 -9.47 -8.41
C ASP A 96 -7.50 -8.91 -6.99
N ASP A 97 -6.77 -9.57 -6.09
CA ASP A 97 -6.55 -9.07 -4.73
C ASP A 97 -5.68 -7.80 -4.74
N ILE A 98 -4.64 -7.76 -5.59
CA ILE A 98 -3.79 -6.57 -5.77
C ILE A 98 -4.61 -5.38 -6.30
N ARG A 99 -5.48 -5.62 -7.28
CA ARG A 99 -6.41 -4.58 -7.76
C ARG A 99 -7.42 -4.19 -6.69
N GLY A 100 -7.89 -5.14 -5.90
CA GLY A 100 -8.84 -4.92 -4.82
C GLY A 100 -8.30 -4.01 -3.73
N ILE A 101 -7.11 -4.32 -3.21
CA ILE A 101 -6.52 -3.61 -2.07
C ILE A 101 -6.13 -2.15 -2.40
N GLN A 102 -5.95 -1.82 -3.69
CA GLN A 102 -5.67 -0.45 -4.14
C GLN A 102 -6.91 0.46 -4.13
N ASN A 103 -8.12 -0.10 -4.18
CA ASN A 103 -9.35 0.66 -4.39
C ASN A 103 -9.96 1.13 -3.06
N LEU A 104 -9.68 2.38 -2.71
CA LEU A 104 -10.21 2.98 -1.49
C LEU A 104 -11.74 3.21 -1.58
N GLY A 105 -12.50 2.43 -0.81
CA GLY A 105 -13.96 2.53 -0.71
C GLY A 105 -14.79 1.99 -1.88
N LYS A 106 -14.19 1.35 -2.88
CA LYS A 106 -14.92 0.53 -3.87
C LYS A 106 -14.44 -0.91 -3.75
N GLY A 107 -15.15 -1.69 -2.94
CA GLY A 107 -14.87 -3.13 -2.86
C GLY A 107 -14.98 -3.75 -4.25
N THR A 108 -13.96 -4.47 -4.70
CA THR A 108 -13.94 -5.19 -6.00
C THR A 108 -14.91 -6.38 -6.06
N LYS A 109 -15.74 -6.58 -5.05
CA LYS A 109 -16.58 -7.78 -4.86
C LYS A 109 -18.09 -7.50 -4.97
N GLU A 110 -18.50 -6.53 -5.79
CA GLU A 110 -19.93 -6.30 -6.12
C GLU A 110 -20.62 -7.53 -6.76
N GLY A 111 -19.86 -8.58 -7.13
CA GLY A 111 -20.39 -9.79 -7.77
C GLY A 111 -20.33 -11.10 -6.97
N ASN A 112 -19.82 -11.14 -5.72
CA ASN A 112 -19.68 -12.40 -4.98
C ASN A 112 -20.20 -12.32 -3.53
N PRO A 113 -21.46 -12.73 -3.27
CA PRO A 113 -22.09 -12.63 -1.95
C PRO A 113 -21.48 -13.56 -0.87
N CYS A 114 -20.62 -14.51 -1.25
CA CYS A 114 -19.93 -15.39 -0.31
C CYS A 114 -18.60 -14.82 0.23
N LYS A 115 -18.11 -13.70 -0.32
CA LYS A 115 -16.89 -13.03 0.16
C LYS A 115 -17.31 -11.82 0.98
N THR A 116 -17.48 -12.01 2.29
CA THR A 116 -18.03 -11.01 3.20
C THR A 116 -16.99 -9.94 3.52
N GLY A 117 -16.90 -8.89 2.72
CA GLY A 117 -16.07 -7.72 3.05
C GLY A 117 -16.19 -6.58 2.05
N GLN A 118 -16.43 -5.36 2.52
CA GLN A 118 -16.23 -4.13 1.74
C GLN A 118 -14.73 -3.83 1.70
N TYR A 119 -14.00 -4.56 0.85
CA TYR A 119 -12.53 -4.63 0.76
C TYR A 119 -11.75 -3.31 0.59
N GLY A 120 -12.41 -2.16 0.51
CA GLY A 120 -11.76 -0.86 0.37
C GLY A 120 -11.73 0.01 1.63
N ILE A 121 -12.40 -0.39 2.72
CA ILE A 121 -12.50 0.42 3.96
C ILE A 121 -11.72 -0.23 5.09
N GLY A 122 -11.84 -1.55 5.25
CA GLY A 122 -11.24 -2.31 6.35
C GLY A 122 -9.72 -2.25 6.40
N PHE A 123 -9.04 -2.41 5.27
CA PHE A 123 -7.57 -2.30 5.22
C PHE A 123 -7.07 -0.92 5.66
N ASN A 124 -7.82 0.17 5.44
CA ASN A 124 -7.38 1.52 5.84
C ASN A 124 -7.27 1.68 7.36
N SER A 125 -7.86 0.79 8.15
CA SER A 125 -7.68 0.79 9.61
C SER A 125 -6.21 0.59 10.04
N VAL A 126 -5.35 0.02 9.19
CA VAL A 126 -3.89 -0.06 9.46
C VAL A 126 -3.24 1.31 9.59
N TYR A 127 -3.85 2.36 9.00
CA TYR A 127 -3.35 3.72 9.12
C TYR A 127 -3.51 4.31 10.53
N HIS A 128 -4.18 3.62 11.47
CA HIS A 128 -4.09 3.98 12.89
C HIS A 128 -2.66 3.89 13.43
N ILE A 129 -1.90 2.89 12.98
CA ILE A 129 -0.56 2.59 13.52
C ILE A 129 0.60 2.97 12.59
N THR A 130 0.36 3.11 11.28
CA THR A 130 1.40 3.36 10.29
C THR A 130 0.97 4.42 9.27
N ASP A 131 1.92 5.14 8.68
CA ASP A 131 1.66 6.02 7.53
C ASP A 131 2.01 5.37 6.18
N CYS A 132 2.81 4.31 6.18
CA CYS A 132 3.33 3.68 4.97
C CYS A 132 3.28 2.15 5.09
N PRO A 133 2.08 1.54 4.98
CA PRO A 133 1.95 0.09 4.98
C PRO A 133 2.59 -0.47 3.69
N SER A 134 3.21 -1.63 3.81
CA SER A 134 3.78 -2.35 2.66
C SER A 134 3.58 -3.85 2.83
N PHE A 135 3.69 -4.60 1.74
CA PHE A 135 3.69 -6.06 1.79
C PHE A 135 4.52 -6.67 0.69
N ILE A 136 5.06 -7.85 0.96
CA ILE A 136 5.63 -8.73 -0.05
C ILE A 136 4.73 -9.95 -0.23
N SER A 137 4.47 -10.34 -1.48
CA SER A 137 3.64 -11.48 -1.84
C SER A 137 4.38 -12.41 -2.81
N GLY A 138 4.33 -13.71 -2.53
CA GLY A 138 4.95 -14.75 -3.36
C GLY A 138 6.47 -14.60 -3.54
N ASN A 139 7.14 -13.90 -2.61
CA ASN A 139 8.55 -13.52 -2.67
C ASN A 139 8.93 -12.69 -3.92
N ASP A 140 7.98 -12.22 -4.73
CA ASP A 140 8.28 -11.62 -6.05
C ASP A 140 7.53 -10.32 -6.33
N ILE A 141 6.51 -10.02 -5.53
CA ILE A 141 5.75 -8.78 -5.65
C ILE A 141 5.90 -7.99 -4.37
N LEU A 142 6.50 -6.80 -4.46
CA LEU A 142 6.59 -5.84 -3.36
C LEU A 142 5.67 -4.65 -3.64
N CYS A 143 4.71 -4.43 -2.76
CA CYS A 143 3.75 -3.32 -2.83
C CYS A 143 3.92 -2.38 -1.65
N ILE A 144 3.95 -1.08 -1.93
CA ILE A 144 4.13 -0.02 -0.96
C ILE A 144 2.99 0.98 -1.14
N PHE A 145 2.27 1.27 -0.06
CA PHE A 145 1.28 2.34 -0.02
C PHE A 145 1.90 3.55 0.67
N ASP A 146 1.86 4.69 0.02
CA ASP A 146 2.45 5.92 0.51
C ASP A 146 1.50 7.09 0.22
N PRO A 147 0.41 7.22 1.00
CA PRO A 147 -0.62 8.23 0.78
C PRO A 147 -0.09 9.67 0.80
N HIS A 148 1.05 9.91 1.46
CA HIS A 148 1.74 11.21 1.48
C HIS A 148 2.76 11.39 0.35
N ALA A 149 3.01 10.36 -0.47
CA ALA A 149 4.00 10.35 -1.55
C ALA A 149 5.39 10.84 -1.12
N ARG A 150 5.85 10.39 0.06
CA ARG A 150 7.10 10.82 0.70
C ARG A 150 8.20 9.77 0.68
N TYR A 151 7.85 8.50 0.83
CA TYR A 151 8.75 7.39 1.11
C TYR A 151 9.00 6.50 -0.10
N ALA A 152 7.93 6.16 -0.84
CA ALA A 152 8.02 5.22 -1.94
C ALA A 152 8.67 5.89 -3.17
N PRO A 153 9.61 5.22 -3.85
CA PRO A 153 10.33 5.81 -4.97
C PRO A 153 9.37 6.15 -6.12
N GLY A 154 9.47 7.39 -6.57
CA GLY A 154 8.64 7.97 -7.63
C GLY A 154 7.16 8.15 -7.26
N ALA A 155 6.74 7.96 -6.01
CA ALA A 155 5.35 8.17 -5.62
C ALA A 155 4.90 9.61 -5.89
N THR A 156 3.64 9.78 -6.27
CA THR A 156 3.05 11.09 -6.57
C THR A 156 1.66 11.19 -5.95
N SER A 157 1.07 12.39 -5.92
CA SER A 157 -0.32 12.58 -5.46
C SER A 157 -1.36 11.82 -6.29
N ILE A 158 -1.04 11.46 -7.55
CA ILE A 158 -1.91 10.68 -8.44
C ILE A 158 -1.68 9.17 -8.26
N SER A 159 -0.44 8.77 -7.98
CA SER A 159 -0.04 7.39 -7.74
C SER A 159 0.74 7.30 -6.42
N PRO A 160 0.02 7.32 -5.27
CA PRO A 160 0.61 7.44 -3.93
C PRO A 160 1.03 6.07 -3.39
N GLY A 161 1.97 5.45 -4.10
CA GLY A 161 2.49 4.12 -3.81
C GLY A 161 3.34 3.60 -4.96
N ARG A 162 3.94 2.43 -4.76
CA ARG A 162 4.75 1.78 -5.79
C ARG A 162 4.62 0.26 -5.68
N MET A 163 4.67 -0.41 -6.83
CA MET A 163 4.68 -1.86 -6.93
C MET A 163 5.89 -2.28 -7.76
N PHE A 164 6.64 -3.23 -7.23
CA PHE A 164 7.75 -3.89 -7.91
C PHE A 164 7.37 -5.35 -8.15
N ARG A 165 7.70 -5.86 -9.33
CA ARG A 165 7.49 -7.25 -9.75
C ARG A 165 8.80 -7.81 -10.27
N ASP A 166 8.88 -9.14 -10.35
CA ASP A 166 10.04 -9.84 -10.90
C ASP A 166 11.32 -9.38 -10.18
N LEU A 167 11.35 -9.51 -8.85
CA LEU A 167 12.45 -9.02 -8.00
C LEU A 167 13.72 -9.85 -8.26
N ASP A 168 14.52 -9.37 -9.22
CA ASP A 168 15.74 -10.00 -9.67
C ASP A 168 16.87 -9.96 -8.61
N SER A 169 17.99 -10.61 -8.93
CA SER A 169 19.15 -10.67 -8.03
C SER A 169 19.76 -9.31 -7.73
N ASP A 170 19.70 -8.40 -8.70
CA ASP A 170 20.31 -7.07 -8.60
C ASP A 170 19.49 -6.20 -7.66
N PHE A 171 18.16 -6.20 -7.80
CA PHE A 171 17.23 -5.55 -6.90
C PHE A 171 17.40 -6.08 -5.47
N ARG A 172 17.49 -7.41 -5.30
CA ARG A 172 17.68 -8.03 -3.98
C ARG A 172 19.00 -7.64 -3.33
N THR A 173 20.05 -7.50 -4.13
CA THR A 173 21.39 -7.11 -3.63
C THR A 173 21.44 -5.62 -3.30
N GLN A 174 20.78 -4.79 -4.11
CA GLN A 174 20.78 -3.34 -3.94
C GLN A 174 19.89 -2.89 -2.77
N PHE A 175 18.78 -3.60 -2.52
CA PHE A 175 17.78 -3.25 -1.51
C PHE A 175 17.64 -4.32 -0.41
N SER A 176 18.73 -5.01 -0.07
CA SER A 176 18.72 -6.10 0.92
C SER A 176 18.16 -5.66 2.26
N ASP A 177 18.50 -4.46 2.73
CA ASP A 177 18.04 -3.94 4.02
C ASP A 177 16.53 -3.68 4.03
N VAL A 178 15.92 -3.46 2.86
CA VAL A 178 14.46 -3.36 2.72
C VAL A 178 13.81 -4.74 2.72
N LEU A 179 14.42 -5.72 2.07
CA LEU A 179 13.86 -7.07 1.98
C LEU A 179 13.96 -7.83 3.31
N ASP A 180 15.00 -7.58 4.11
CA ASP A 180 15.19 -8.17 5.43
C ASP A 180 14.08 -7.79 6.43
N LEU A 181 13.38 -6.68 6.17
CA LEU A 181 12.24 -6.23 6.94
C LEU A 181 11.06 -7.22 6.96
N TYR A 182 10.96 -8.08 5.94
CA TYR A 182 9.86 -9.03 5.76
C TYR A 182 10.13 -10.39 6.41
N LEU A 183 11.09 -10.47 7.34
CA LEU A 183 11.33 -11.63 8.19
C LEU A 183 11.62 -12.94 7.41
N GLY A 184 12.26 -12.85 6.24
CA GLY A 184 12.58 -14.02 5.41
C GLY A 184 13.48 -15.06 6.08
N ALA A 185 14.19 -14.68 7.15
CA ALA A 185 14.94 -15.60 7.99
C ALA A 185 14.05 -16.50 8.90
N HIS A 186 12.82 -16.08 9.16
CA HIS A 186 11.87 -16.77 10.06
C HIS A 186 10.70 -17.42 9.31
N PHE A 187 10.30 -16.85 8.17
CA PHE A 187 9.16 -17.31 7.39
C PHE A 187 9.60 -17.65 5.96
N LYS A 188 9.02 -18.71 5.41
CA LYS A 188 9.13 -18.99 3.97
C LYS A 188 8.28 -17.97 3.23
N LEU A 189 8.94 -17.11 2.47
CA LEU A 189 8.27 -16.07 1.68
C LEU A 189 7.67 -16.58 0.37
N ASP A 190 8.01 -17.82 -0.01
CA ASP A 190 7.45 -18.48 -1.19
C ASP A 190 5.97 -18.79 -0.95
N ASN A 191 5.11 -18.37 -1.88
CA ASN A 191 3.65 -18.54 -1.81
C ASN A 191 3.01 -18.04 -0.49
N CYS A 192 3.46 -16.91 0.03
CA CYS A 192 2.84 -16.26 1.19
C CYS A 192 2.57 -14.78 0.92
N THR A 193 1.93 -14.11 1.88
CA THR A 193 1.99 -12.65 1.98
C THR A 193 2.50 -12.24 3.36
N MET A 194 3.43 -11.30 3.38
CA MET A 194 3.95 -10.69 4.60
C MET A 194 3.68 -9.19 4.53
N PHE A 195 2.74 -8.73 5.32
CA PHE A 195 2.53 -7.31 5.56
C PHE A 195 3.55 -6.79 6.57
N ARG A 196 3.95 -5.55 6.37
CA ARG A 196 4.76 -4.78 7.31
C ARG A 196 4.11 -3.42 7.52
N PHE A 197 3.86 -3.10 8.79
CA PHE A 197 3.31 -1.83 9.24
C PHE A 197 4.32 -1.15 10.18
N PRO A 198 5.26 -0.34 9.63
CA PRO A 198 6.20 0.43 10.44
C PRO A 198 5.45 1.37 11.38
N LEU A 199 5.75 1.31 12.67
CA LEU A 199 5.01 2.08 13.67
C LEU A 199 5.32 3.56 13.53
N ARG A 200 4.27 4.39 13.53
CA ARG A 200 4.39 5.84 13.47
C ARG A 200 5.16 6.35 14.69
N ASN A 201 6.35 6.89 14.45
CA ASN A 201 7.13 7.55 15.48
C ASN A 201 6.71 9.03 15.65
N GLY A 202 7.22 9.69 16.69
CA GLY A 202 6.86 11.07 17.01
C GLY A 202 7.18 12.08 15.92
N GLU A 203 8.24 11.87 15.13
CA GLU A 203 8.57 12.76 14.01
C GLU A 203 7.61 12.54 12.83
N MET A 204 7.30 11.29 12.49
CA MET A 204 6.30 10.95 11.46
C MET A 204 4.93 11.54 11.81
N ALA A 205 4.52 11.47 13.07
CA ALA A 205 3.23 12.00 13.54
C ALA A 205 3.09 13.51 13.36
N LYS A 206 4.15 14.29 13.51
CA LYS A 206 4.11 15.76 13.32
C LYS A 206 3.81 16.16 11.87
N VAL A 207 4.18 15.30 10.92
CA VAL A 207 4.11 15.58 9.47
C VAL A 207 3.08 14.71 8.76
N SER A 208 2.34 13.87 9.50
CA SER A 208 1.26 13.05 8.95
C SER A 208 -0.03 13.88 8.87
N GLU A 209 -0.62 13.92 7.69
CA GLU A 209 -1.96 14.48 7.44
C GLU A 209 -3.11 13.50 7.73
N ILE A 210 -2.80 12.27 8.18
CA ILE A 210 -3.79 11.22 8.47
C ILE A 210 -4.17 11.24 9.95
#